data_AF-A0A2N2PX59-F1
#
_entry.id   AF-A0A2N2PX59-F1
#
_cell.length_a   1.000
_cell.length_b   1.000
_cell.length_c   1.000
_cell.angle_alpha   90.00
_cell.angle_beta   90.00
_cell.angle_gamma   90.00
#
_symmetry.space_group_name_H-M   'P 1'
#
loop_
_entity.id
_entity.type
_entity.pdbx_description
1 polymer ?
#
loop_
_entity_poly.entity_id
_entity_poly.type
_entity_poly.pdbx_seq_one_letter_code
_entity_poly.pdbx_strand_id
1 'polypeptide(L)'
;MDPETDRRQRLYRLSAIVLKRRDMGEADRLLTVLTRNRGKLTLLAKGVRKSASRKAGHVEPFTHVDLLVARGKSLDLITQAETIAAHRRLREDLLLSTWGYYAAELADAFTQDGDPNALLFDLLLETLGRLDQGAEPALAARYYELHLLSLVGYQPQLFRCVQCGELLEPQTNFFSLARGGALCPKHGANETGAVVLPLPALKVLRFLQSRPWEQVAQLRLSPAVGGQVESLLARYIVYHLERNVRSVAFLRRLQQGLVRAARSDAEGQIANGKWPIPNTQYPISEHVRGIMQIREYQQWLQAWDRARGWDRVAPAHTLIHALEELGEVARLVLQWEGYKEAGSPEQLHAELEEELSDVFVFLFKLAYQTGVDVEAALARGQAKADGRHFDLDRADAELARYHARQAEALAQMLGEQ
;
A
#
# COMPACT_ATOMS: atom_id res chain seq x y z
N MET A 1 39.12 -0.83 -19.74
CA MET A 1 39.19 0.55 -20.28
C MET A 1 40.42 1.20 -19.70
N ASP A 2 41.29 1.74 -20.56
CA ASP A 2 42.53 2.41 -20.15
C ASP A 2 42.20 3.77 -19.47
N PRO A 3 42.60 3.99 -18.20
CA PRO A 3 42.31 5.22 -17.46
C PRO A 3 42.95 6.48 -18.06
N GLU A 4 44.05 6.36 -18.82
CA GLU A 4 44.73 7.51 -19.42
C GLU A 4 44.00 8.06 -20.64
N THR A 5 43.34 7.18 -21.41
CA THR A 5 42.58 7.56 -22.61
C THR A 5 41.29 8.30 -22.28
N ASP A 6 40.69 8.03 -21.11
CA ASP A 6 39.47 8.69 -20.60
C ASP A 6 39.74 10.12 -20.07
N ARG A 7 40.99 10.47 -19.73
CA ARG A 7 41.38 11.85 -19.33
C ARG A 7 41.42 12.86 -20.48
N ARG A 8 41.50 12.42 -21.74
CA ARG A 8 41.54 13.32 -22.92
C ARG A 8 40.15 13.72 -23.42
N GLN A 9 39.10 12.97 -23.10
CA GLN A 9 37.74 13.31 -23.52
C GLN A 9 37.08 14.30 -22.55
N ARG A 10 36.99 15.57 -22.96
CA ARG A 10 36.25 16.62 -22.23
C ARG A 10 34.74 16.39 -22.19
N LEU A 11 34.21 15.55 -23.08
CA LEU A 11 32.79 15.20 -23.20
C LEU A 11 32.62 13.69 -23.16
N TYR A 12 31.59 13.21 -22.46
CA TYR A 12 31.23 11.80 -22.43
C TYR A 12 29.70 11.64 -22.47
N ARG A 13 29.25 10.51 -23.01
CA ARG A 13 27.83 10.14 -23.06
C ARG A 13 27.50 9.14 -21.96
N LEU A 14 26.27 9.23 -21.44
CA LEU A 14 25.76 8.29 -20.46
C LEU A 14 24.24 8.15 -20.62
N SER A 15 23.73 6.95 -20.34
CA SER A 15 22.31 6.69 -20.15
C SER A 15 22.02 6.65 -18.66
N ALA A 16 20.99 7.37 -18.22
CA ALA A 16 20.73 7.68 -16.83
C ALA A 16 19.25 7.62 -16.47
N ILE A 17 18.96 7.28 -15.22
CA ILE A 17 17.66 7.53 -14.58
C ILE A 17 17.84 8.70 -13.62
N VAL A 18 17.02 9.74 -13.76
CA VAL A 18 17.03 10.87 -12.82
C VAL A 18 16.37 10.45 -11.52
N LEU A 19 17.15 10.33 -10.43
CA LEU A 19 16.62 9.93 -9.12
C LEU A 19 15.97 11.10 -8.38
N LYS A 20 16.66 12.24 -8.35
CA LYS A 20 16.21 13.47 -7.67
C LYS A 20 16.84 14.70 -8.29
N ARG A 21 16.20 15.85 -8.08
CA ARG A 21 16.70 17.17 -8.46
C ARG A 21 16.67 18.14 -7.29
N ARG A 22 17.61 19.08 -7.27
CA ARG A 22 17.67 20.19 -6.33
C ARG A 22 17.98 21.48 -7.09
N ASP A 23 17.22 22.53 -6.84
CA ASP A 23 17.50 23.85 -7.41
C ASP A 23 18.82 24.40 -6.84
N MET A 24 19.64 25.00 -7.70
CA MET A 24 20.94 25.59 -7.35
C MET A 24 21.04 26.99 -7.93
N GLY A 25 21.05 27.99 -7.04
CA GLY A 25 20.99 29.39 -7.45
C GLY A 25 19.73 29.72 -8.26
N GLU A 26 19.81 30.76 -9.09
CA GLU A 26 18.64 31.30 -9.79
C GLU A 26 18.19 30.49 -11.01
N ALA A 27 19.11 29.81 -11.70
CA ALA A 27 18.81 29.25 -13.01
C ALA A 27 19.17 27.76 -13.17
N ASP A 28 19.88 27.18 -12.21
CA ASP A 28 20.50 25.87 -12.38
C ASP A 28 19.84 24.81 -11.49
N ARG A 29 20.09 23.53 -11.79
CA ARG A 29 19.73 22.39 -10.94
C ARG A 29 20.89 21.43 -10.79
N LEU A 30 21.02 20.84 -9.61
CA LEU A 30 21.80 19.63 -9.39
C LEU A 30 20.90 18.41 -9.56
N LEU A 31 21.35 17.44 -10.33
CA LEU A 31 20.67 16.17 -10.54
C LEU A 31 21.52 15.06 -9.95
N THR A 32 20.88 14.19 -9.16
CA THR A 32 21.46 12.89 -8.85
C THR A 32 20.88 11.88 -9.83
N VAL A 33 21.75 11.24 -10.60
CA VAL A 33 21.38 10.27 -11.62
C VAL A 33 22.00 8.91 -11.30
N LEU A 34 21.26 7.84 -11.56
CA LEU A 34 21.81 6.49 -11.59
C LEU A 34 22.15 6.14 -13.03
N THR A 35 23.36 5.67 -13.28
CA THR A 35 23.80 5.24 -14.61
C THR A 35 24.14 3.76 -14.58
N ARG A 36 23.92 3.08 -15.71
CA ARG A 36 24.19 1.65 -15.83
C ARG A 36 25.67 1.29 -15.62
N ASN A 37 26.59 2.15 -16.10
CA ASN A 37 28.02 1.82 -16.22
C ASN A 37 28.95 2.68 -15.35
N ARG A 38 28.46 3.76 -14.73
CA ARG A 38 29.26 4.66 -13.89
C ARG A 38 28.67 4.85 -12.49
N GLY A 39 27.67 4.04 -12.14
CA GLY A 39 26.98 4.13 -10.86
C GLY A 39 26.22 5.44 -10.71
N LYS A 40 26.12 5.88 -9.46
CA LYS A 40 25.46 7.13 -9.09
C LYS A 40 26.38 8.33 -9.31
N LEU A 41 25.85 9.36 -9.96
CA LEU A 41 26.57 10.61 -10.27
C LEU A 41 25.73 11.83 -9.87
N THR A 42 26.40 12.90 -9.46
CA THR A 42 25.78 14.23 -9.30
C THR A 42 26.23 15.15 -10.43
N LEU A 43 25.29 15.66 -11.21
CA LEU A 43 25.53 16.45 -12.41
C LEU A 43 24.86 17.82 -12.32
N LEU A 44 25.49 18.83 -12.90
CA LEU A 44 24.96 20.19 -12.97
C LEU A 44 24.19 20.41 -14.28
N ALA A 45 22.92 20.79 -14.18
CA ALA A 45 22.11 21.26 -15.30
C ALA A 45 22.05 22.80 -15.30
N LYS A 46 22.99 23.45 -15.99
CA LYS A 46 23.08 24.91 -16.05
C LYS A 46 21.99 25.54 -16.91
N GLY A 47 21.39 26.61 -16.39
CA GLY A 47 20.34 27.41 -17.02
C GLY A 47 19.03 26.67 -17.20
N VAL A 48 18.85 25.52 -16.54
CA VAL A 48 17.75 24.61 -16.82
C VAL A 48 16.38 25.14 -16.39
N ARG A 49 16.35 26.07 -15.40
CA ARG A 49 15.12 26.71 -14.91
C ARG A 49 14.70 27.91 -15.74
N LYS A 50 15.49 28.34 -16.73
CA LYS A 50 15.11 29.40 -17.66
C LYS A 50 13.96 28.93 -18.55
N SER A 51 12.98 29.78 -18.82
CA SER A 51 11.83 29.48 -19.68
C SER A 51 12.22 28.96 -21.07
N ALA A 52 13.31 29.46 -21.65
CA ALA A 52 13.85 29.03 -22.94
C ALA A 52 14.69 27.74 -22.89
N SER A 53 14.78 27.07 -21.73
CA SER A 53 15.63 25.89 -21.56
C SER A 53 15.07 24.68 -22.32
N ARG A 54 15.82 24.23 -23.32
CA ARG A 54 15.54 22.98 -24.05
C ARG A 54 15.76 21.73 -23.21
N LYS A 55 16.45 21.81 -22.07
CA LYS A 55 16.78 20.65 -21.22
C LYS A 55 15.72 20.35 -20.16
N ALA A 56 14.85 21.31 -19.83
CA ALA A 56 14.02 21.27 -18.62
C ALA A 56 13.16 20.01 -18.53
N GLY A 57 12.41 19.66 -19.58
CA GLY A 57 11.54 18.49 -19.59
C GLY A 57 12.27 17.13 -19.62
N HIS A 58 13.57 17.12 -19.96
CA HIS A 58 14.38 15.90 -20.05
C HIS A 58 15.03 15.52 -18.72
N VAL A 59 15.09 16.44 -17.76
CA VAL A 59 15.81 16.26 -16.50
C VAL A 59 14.89 16.24 -15.28
N GLU A 60 13.65 15.82 -15.47
CA GLU A 60 12.70 15.60 -14.39
C GLU A 60 12.92 14.20 -13.77
N PRO A 61 12.60 14.01 -12.48
CA PRO A 61 12.69 12.70 -11.82
C PRO A 61 12.00 11.58 -12.60
N PHE A 62 12.50 10.35 -12.42
CA PHE A 62 12.04 9.11 -13.06
C PHE A 62 12.33 9.00 -14.56
N THR A 63 12.76 10.07 -15.20
CA THR A 63 13.07 10.09 -16.63
C THR A 63 14.31 9.23 -16.90
N HIS A 64 14.17 8.29 -17.84
CA HIS A 64 15.30 7.61 -18.47
C HIS A 64 15.79 8.47 -19.63
N VAL A 65 17.03 8.92 -19.56
CA VAL A 65 17.57 10.00 -20.37
C VAL A 65 18.99 9.67 -20.84
N ASP A 66 19.29 10.00 -22.09
CA ASP A 66 20.64 10.05 -22.60
C ASP A 66 21.21 11.46 -22.42
N LEU A 67 22.38 11.55 -21.80
CA LEU A 67 23.05 12.81 -21.47
C LEU A 67 24.39 12.90 -22.19
N LEU A 68 24.69 14.08 -22.71
CA LEU A 68 26.04 14.50 -23.06
C LEU A 68 26.59 15.38 -21.94
N VAL A 69 27.67 14.94 -21.32
CA VAL A 69 28.21 15.55 -20.11
C VAL A 69 29.63 16.04 -20.37
N ALA A 70 29.90 17.29 -19.97
CA ALA A 70 31.23 17.86 -19.98
C ALA A 70 31.90 17.71 -18.62
N ARG A 71 33.15 17.25 -18.58
CA ARG A 71 33.91 17.20 -17.34
C ARG A 71 34.16 18.61 -16.80
N GLY A 72 33.73 18.85 -15.57
CA GLY A 72 33.96 20.11 -14.87
C GLY A 72 35.19 20.08 -13.98
N LYS A 73 35.49 21.21 -13.33
CA LYS A 73 36.55 21.27 -12.30
C LYS A 73 36.12 20.62 -10.99
N SER A 74 34.84 20.74 -10.63
CA SER A 74 34.25 20.22 -9.40
C SER A 74 32.99 19.40 -9.66
N LEU A 75 32.10 19.89 -10.53
CA LEU A 75 30.90 19.21 -10.96
C LEU A 75 30.84 19.12 -12.47
N ASP A 76 30.49 17.93 -12.95
CA ASP A 76 30.29 17.68 -14.36
C ASP A 76 28.99 18.31 -14.85
N LEU A 77 29.02 18.86 -16.07
CA LEU A 77 27.99 19.73 -16.62
C LEU A 77 27.21 19.01 -17.72
N ILE A 78 25.88 18.98 -17.58
CA ILE A 78 24.97 18.50 -18.62
C ILE A 78 24.91 19.52 -19.75
N THR A 79 25.42 19.13 -20.91
CA THR A 79 25.42 19.96 -22.13
C THR A 79 24.20 19.69 -22.99
N GLN A 80 23.81 18.42 -23.14
CA GLN A 80 22.62 17.97 -23.86
C GLN A 80 21.89 16.87 -23.07
N ALA A 81 20.59 16.77 -23.28
CA ALA A 81 19.73 15.75 -22.69
C ALA A 81 18.65 15.36 -23.69
N GLU A 82 18.43 14.06 -23.87
CA GLU A 82 17.42 13.48 -24.74
C GLU A 82 16.66 12.39 -23.99
N THR A 83 15.33 12.50 -23.93
CA THR A 83 14.51 11.54 -23.18
C THR A 83 14.38 10.25 -23.97
N ILE A 84 14.69 9.11 -23.35
CA ILE A 84 14.37 7.78 -23.84
C ILE A 84 12.97 7.38 -23.37
N ALA A 85 12.71 7.46 -22.06
CA ALA A 85 11.41 7.18 -21.47
C ALA A 85 11.06 8.23 -20.40
N ALA A 86 9.89 8.85 -20.56
CA ALA A 86 9.47 9.96 -19.70
C ALA A 86 8.72 9.53 -18.43
N HIS A 87 8.14 8.33 -18.42
CA HIS A 87 7.24 7.82 -17.37
C HIS A 87 6.18 8.87 -16.96
N ARG A 88 5.34 9.30 -17.93
CA ARG A 88 4.46 10.47 -17.76
C ARG A 88 3.39 10.25 -16.70
N ARG A 89 2.73 9.09 -16.68
CA ARG A 89 1.67 8.79 -15.68
C ARG A 89 2.23 8.84 -14.28
N LEU A 90 3.45 8.32 -14.11
CA LEU A 90 4.20 8.39 -12.86
C LEU A 90 4.39 9.84 -12.35
N ARG A 91 4.52 10.83 -13.24
CA ARG A 91 4.72 12.25 -12.85
C ARG A 91 3.44 13.06 -12.70
N GLU A 92 2.38 12.64 -13.38
CA GLU A 92 1.09 13.35 -13.42
C GLU A 92 0.15 12.91 -12.28
N ASP A 93 0.31 11.68 -11.79
CA ASP A 93 -0.41 11.15 -10.63
C ASP A 93 0.43 11.28 -9.35
N LEU A 94 -0.12 11.95 -8.33
CA LEU A 94 0.56 12.23 -7.07
C LEU A 94 0.89 10.96 -6.26
N LEU A 95 -0.01 9.97 -6.26
CA LEU A 95 0.19 8.70 -5.55
C LEU A 95 1.28 7.88 -6.26
N LEU A 96 1.20 7.74 -7.58
CA LEU A 96 2.23 7.06 -8.37
C LEU A 96 3.59 7.76 -8.25
N SER A 97 3.63 9.09 -8.32
CA SER A 97 4.84 9.90 -8.09
C SER A 97 5.49 9.55 -6.75
N THR A 98 4.68 9.36 -5.71
CA THR A 98 5.17 9.01 -4.38
C THR A 98 5.85 7.63 -4.35
N TRP A 99 5.28 6.64 -5.05
CA TRP A 99 5.91 5.33 -5.23
C TRP A 99 7.18 5.41 -6.08
N GLY A 100 7.20 6.25 -7.12
CA GLY A 100 8.40 6.52 -7.91
C GLY A 100 9.53 7.13 -7.08
N TYR A 101 9.22 8.12 -6.24
CA TYR A 101 10.18 8.70 -5.31
C TYR A 101 10.67 7.69 -4.28
N TYR A 102 9.79 6.82 -3.79
CA TYR A 102 10.19 5.74 -2.88
C TYR A 102 11.21 4.79 -3.54
N ALA A 103 10.93 4.30 -4.75
CA ALA A 103 11.85 3.42 -5.47
C ALA A 103 13.21 4.10 -5.76
N ALA A 104 13.18 5.37 -6.19
CA ALA A 104 14.36 6.18 -6.45
C ALA A 104 15.17 6.50 -5.17
N GLU A 105 14.50 6.75 -4.05
CA GLU A 105 15.14 6.98 -2.75
C GLU A 105 15.86 5.72 -2.27
N LEU A 106 15.25 4.54 -2.44
CA LEU A 106 15.92 3.28 -2.10
C LEU A 106 17.14 3.03 -3.00
N ALA A 107 17.03 3.27 -4.31
CA ALA A 107 18.17 3.16 -5.22
C ALA A 107 19.31 4.11 -4.82
N ASP A 108 18.99 5.37 -4.50
CA ASP A 108 19.96 6.35 -4.00
C ASP A 108 20.58 5.92 -2.67
N ALA A 109 19.79 5.35 -1.76
CA ALA A 109 20.24 4.97 -0.43
C ALA A 109 21.18 3.76 -0.45
N PHE A 110 20.92 2.77 -1.30
CA PHE A 110 21.71 1.54 -1.39
C PHE A 110 22.85 1.59 -2.42
N THR A 111 22.98 2.66 -3.20
CA THR A 111 24.06 2.82 -4.17
C THR A 111 25.07 3.87 -3.70
N GLN A 112 26.36 3.54 -3.69
CA GLN A 112 27.43 4.50 -3.41
C GLN A 112 27.79 5.32 -4.67
N ASP A 113 28.40 6.49 -4.47
CA ASP A 113 28.83 7.33 -5.59
C ASP A 113 29.93 6.65 -6.39
N GLY A 114 29.77 6.59 -7.71
CA GLY A 114 30.73 5.97 -8.61
C GLY A 114 30.81 4.44 -8.58
N ASP A 115 29.89 3.75 -7.88
CA ASP A 115 29.80 2.29 -7.83
C ASP A 115 28.77 1.75 -8.85
N PRO A 116 29.19 1.20 -10.01
CA PRO A 116 28.26 0.77 -11.05
C PRO A 116 27.56 -0.53 -10.68
N ASN A 117 26.22 -0.47 -10.60
CA ASN A 117 25.38 -1.65 -10.48
C ASN A 117 24.35 -1.67 -11.62
N ALA A 118 24.72 -2.34 -12.72
CA ALA A 118 23.86 -2.42 -13.91
C ALA A 118 22.53 -3.12 -13.63
N LEU A 119 22.53 -4.16 -12.78
CA LEU A 119 21.32 -4.90 -12.41
C LEU A 119 20.36 -4.03 -11.59
N LEU A 120 20.88 -3.19 -10.67
CA LEU A 120 20.06 -2.26 -9.91
C LEU A 120 19.46 -1.18 -10.82
N PHE A 121 20.26 -0.67 -11.76
CA PHE A 121 19.77 0.25 -12.79
C PHE A 121 18.62 -0.37 -13.60
N ASP A 122 18.81 -1.59 -14.11
CA ASP A 122 17.80 -2.30 -14.89
C ASP A 122 16.54 -2.57 -14.05
N LEU A 123 16.69 -3.01 -12.79
CA LEU A 123 15.59 -3.25 -11.85
C LEU A 123 14.78 -1.98 -11.56
N LEU A 124 15.45 -0.84 -11.33
CA LEU A 124 14.77 0.44 -11.11
C LEU A 124 14.01 0.87 -12.36
N LEU A 125 14.64 0.76 -13.55
CA LEU A 125 14.01 1.11 -14.82
C LEU A 125 12.74 0.29 -15.06
N GLU A 126 12.83 -1.02 -14.88
CA GLU A 126 11.68 -1.93 -14.99
C GLU A 126 10.59 -1.57 -13.99
N THR A 127 10.95 -1.24 -12.75
CA THR A 127 9.98 -0.89 -11.70
C THR A 127 9.24 0.40 -12.02
N LEU A 128 9.94 1.43 -12.49
CA LEU A 128 9.32 2.67 -12.96
C LEU A 128 8.41 2.39 -14.17
N GLY A 129 8.85 1.56 -15.11
CA GLY A 129 8.04 1.12 -16.25
C GLY A 129 6.75 0.41 -15.83
N ARG A 130 6.83 -0.53 -14.87
CA ARG A 130 5.68 -1.26 -14.31
C ARG A 130 4.66 -0.30 -13.71
N LEU A 131 5.12 0.66 -12.89
CA LEU A 131 4.24 1.67 -12.27
C LEU A 131 3.58 2.56 -13.32
N ASP A 132 4.33 3.01 -14.33
CA ASP A 132 3.78 3.84 -15.43
C ASP A 132 2.75 3.07 -16.27
N GLN A 133 2.92 1.76 -16.42
CA GLN A 133 2.01 0.88 -17.16
C GLN A 133 0.76 0.48 -16.35
N GLY A 134 0.65 0.90 -15.09
CA GLY A 134 -0.54 0.65 -14.26
C GLY A 134 -0.49 -0.63 -13.44
N ALA A 135 0.72 -1.15 -13.15
CA ALA A 135 0.86 -2.20 -12.13
C ALA A 135 0.30 -1.74 -10.77
N GLU A 136 -0.20 -2.69 -9.97
CA GLU A 136 -0.60 -2.41 -8.60
C GLU A 136 0.62 -1.88 -7.81
N PRO A 137 0.61 -0.62 -7.33
CA PRO A 137 1.81 0.03 -6.85
C PRO A 137 2.45 -0.62 -5.62
N ALA A 138 1.64 -1.10 -4.67
CA ALA A 138 2.16 -1.71 -3.45
C ALA A 138 2.89 -3.02 -3.78
N LEU A 139 2.33 -3.87 -4.63
CA LEU A 139 2.91 -5.12 -5.08
C LEU A 139 4.19 -4.90 -5.89
N ALA A 140 4.19 -3.92 -6.81
CA ALA A 140 5.38 -3.53 -7.56
C ALA A 140 6.51 -3.07 -6.62
N ALA A 141 6.18 -2.28 -5.58
CA ALA A 141 7.14 -1.85 -4.57
C ALA A 141 7.69 -3.01 -3.75
N ARG A 142 6.85 -3.94 -3.26
CA ARG A 142 7.32 -5.11 -2.49
C ARG A 142 8.21 -6.03 -3.32
N TYR A 143 7.89 -6.21 -4.60
CA TYR A 143 8.75 -6.93 -5.53
C TYR A 143 10.09 -6.21 -5.69
N TYR A 144 10.07 -4.92 -6.01
CA TYR A 144 11.28 -4.11 -6.15
C TYR A 144 12.18 -4.18 -4.91
N GLU A 145 11.62 -4.04 -3.71
CA GLU A 145 12.34 -4.11 -2.43
C GLU A 145 13.10 -5.42 -2.24
N LEU A 146 12.45 -6.57 -2.45
CA LEU A 146 13.07 -7.88 -2.28
C LEU A 146 14.22 -8.12 -3.27
N HIS A 147 14.01 -7.73 -4.52
CA HIS A 147 15.00 -7.87 -5.57
C HIS A 147 16.16 -6.88 -5.38
N LEU A 148 15.86 -5.65 -4.95
CA LEU A 148 16.88 -4.66 -4.57
C LEU A 148 17.76 -5.19 -3.45
N LEU A 149 17.15 -5.65 -2.34
CA LEU A 149 17.86 -6.25 -1.21
C LEU A 149 18.75 -7.41 -1.66
N SER A 150 18.29 -8.22 -2.61
CA SER A 150 19.10 -9.28 -3.19
C SER A 150 20.34 -8.75 -3.93
N LEU A 151 20.17 -7.73 -4.77
CA LEU A 151 21.26 -7.14 -5.56
C LEU A 151 22.32 -6.46 -4.70
N VAL A 152 21.94 -5.99 -3.51
CA VAL A 152 22.83 -5.27 -2.59
C VAL A 152 23.38 -6.17 -1.47
N GLY A 153 23.13 -7.48 -1.53
CA GLY A 153 23.69 -8.47 -0.61
C GLY A 153 22.91 -8.70 0.69
N TYR A 154 21.72 -8.13 0.83
CA TYR A 154 20.84 -8.26 2.00
C TYR A 154 19.64 -9.18 1.75
N GLN A 155 19.71 -10.11 0.79
CA GLN A 155 18.61 -11.02 0.47
C GLN A 155 18.11 -11.73 1.75
N PRO A 156 16.82 -11.58 2.12
CA PRO A 156 16.30 -12.27 3.28
C PRO A 156 16.21 -13.78 3.01
N GLN A 157 16.70 -14.60 3.94
CA GLN A 157 16.53 -16.05 3.89
C GLN A 157 15.10 -16.42 4.32
N LEU A 158 14.31 -16.94 3.38
CA LEU A 158 12.89 -17.24 3.61
C LEU A 158 12.56 -18.74 3.59
N PHE A 159 13.47 -19.61 3.16
CA PHE A 159 13.21 -21.03 2.95
C PHE A 159 13.67 -21.90 4.12
N ARG A 160 14.82 -21.55 4.70
CA ARG A 160 15.45 -22.26 5.80
C ARG A 160 15.53 -21.39 7.05
N CYS A 161 15.47 -22.02 8.21
CA CYS A 161 15.70 -21.35 9.48
C CYS A 161 17.15 -20.83 9.52
N VAL A 162 17.34 -19.53 9.75
CA VAL A 162 18.69 -18.95 9.85
C VAL A 162 19.48 -19.42 11.09
N GLN A 163 18.83 -20.13 12.04
CA GLN A 163 19.51 -20.73 13.19
C GLN A 163 20.01 -22.15 12.96
N CYS A 164 19.10 -23.05 12.59
CA CYS A 164 19.40 -24.48 12.49
C CYS A 164 19.58 -24.98 11.06
N GLY A 165 19.32 -24.16 10.04
CA GLY A 165 19.45 -24.54 8.63
C GLY A 165 18.32 -25.44 8.08
N GLU A 166 17.41 -25.92 8.95
CA GLU A 166 16.28 -26.76 8.56
C GLU A 166 15.28 -26.01 7.68
N LEU A 167 14.61 -26.74 6.78
CA LEU A 167 13.52 -26.20 5.96
C LEU A 167 12.37 -25.77 6.87
N LEU A 168 11.82 -24.58 6.60
CA LEU A 168 10.71 -24.06 7.37
C LEU A 168 9.40 -24.71 6.92
N GLU A 169 8.75 -25.38 7.86
CA GLU A 169 7.43 -25.99 7.72
C GLU A 169 6.34 -24.94 7.43
N PRO A 170 5.23 -25.34 6.78
CA PRO A 170 4.11 -24.45 6.44
C PRO A 170 3.25 -24.13 7.68
N GLN A 171 3.84 -23.40 8.62
CA GLN A 171 3.20 -22.93 9.86
C GLN A 171 3.60 -21.47 10.13
N THR A 172 3.09 -20.91 11.22
CA THR A 172 3.57 -19.61 11.71
C THR A 172 5.04 -19.73 12.09
N ASN A 173 5.88 -18.95 11.43
CA ASN A 173 7.31 -18.85 11.70
C ASN A 173 7.63 -17.47 12.29
N PHE A 174 8.90 -17.15 12.41
CA PHE A 174 9.37 -15.85 12.86
C PHE A 174 10.37 -15.26 11.87
N PHE A 175 10.73 -14.00 12.03
CA PHE A 175 11.75 -13.32 11.23
C PHE A 175 12.67 -12.50 12.13
N SER A 176 13.98 -12.71 12.03
CA SER A 176 14.98 -11.91 12.72
C SER A 176 15.62 -10.92 11.75
N LEU A 177 15.44 -9.63 12.04
CA LEU A 177 16.04 -8.54 11.25
C LEU A 177 17.57 -8.64 11.30
N ALA A 178 18.12 -8.86 12.50
CA ALA A 178 19.56 -8.95 12.73
C ALA A 178 20.21 -10.17 12.05
N ARG A 179 19.50 -11.29 11.99
CA ARG A 179 20.01 -12.54 11.39
C ARG A 179 19.65 -12.67 9.91
N GLY A 180 18.97 -11.67 9.33
CA GLY A 180 18.71 -11.59 7.90
C GLY A 180 17.71 -12.62 7.37
N GLY A 181 16.79 -13.12 8.19
CA GLY A 181 15.86 -14.14 7.68
C GLY A 181 14.92 -14.77 8.68
N ALA A 182 14.19 -15.76 8.17
CA ALA A 182 13.16 -16.47 8.89
C ALA A 182 13.71 -17.51 9.88
N LEU A 183 12.99 -17.71 10.96
CA LEU A 183 13.28 -18.62 12.06
C LEU A 183 12.11 -19.59 12.24
N CYS A 184 12.42 -20.87 12.49
CA CYS A 184 11.38 -21.85 12.85
C CYS A 184 10.84 -21.56 14.25
N PRO A 185 9.67 -22.12 14.65
CA PRO A 185 9.06 -21.83 15.94
C PRO A 185 9.97 -22.08 17.14
N LYS A 186 10.81 -23.12 17.08
CA LYS A 186 11.76 -23.49 18.13
C LYS A 186 12.79 -22.39 18.43
N HIS A 187 13.20 -21.66 17.40
CA HIS A 187 14.25 -20.64 17.50
C HIS A 187 13.68 -19.23 17.59
N GLY A 188 12.55 -18.97 16.93
CA GLY A 188 11.95 -17.64 16.89
C GLY A 188 11.19 -17.26 18.16
N ALA A 189 10.58 -18.21 18.86
CA ALA A 189 9.72 -17.91 20.02
C ALA A 189 10.47 -17.23 21.19
N ASN A 190 11.77 -17.48 21.32
CA ASN A 190 12.62 -16.93 22.39
C ASN A 190 13.64 -15.91 21.88
N GLU A 191 13.60 -15.55 20.60
CA GLU A 191 14.52 -14.57 20.02
C GLU A 191 14.00 -13.16 20.28
N THR A 192 14.78 -12.38 21.03
CA THR A 192 14.47 -10.97 21.32
C THR A 192 14.39 -10.17 20.02
N GLY A 193 13.25 -9.50 19.81
CA GLY A 193 13.04 -8.66 18.63
C GLY A 193 12.62 -9.42 17.36
N ALA A 194 12.41 -10.74 17.44
CA ALA A 194 11.84 -11.50 16.34
C ALA A 194 10.42 -11.03 16.01
N VAL A 195 10.11 -11.01 14.72
CA VAL A 195 8.79 -10.65 14.19
C VAL A 195 8.01 -11.93 13.93
N VAL A 196 6.78 -12.03 14.40
CA VAL A 196 5.89 -13.14 14.03
C VAL A 196 5.64 -13.07 12.52
N LEU A 197 5.86 -14.19 11.83
CA LEU A 197 5.69 -14.33 10.39
C LEU A 197 4.64 -15.41 10.10
N PRO A 198 3.36 -15.02 9.94
CA PRO A 198 2.29 -15.95 9.57
C PRO A 198 2.55 -16.63 8.22
N LEU A 199 2.02 -17.84 8.06
CA LEU A 199 2.18 -18.63 6.84
C LEU A 199 1.77 -17.89 5.55
N PRO A 200 0.64 -17.15 5.48
CA PRO A 200 0.28 -16.41 4.27
C PRO A 200 1.33 -15.38 3.87
N ALA A 201 1.84 -14.58 4.82
CA ALA A 201 2.89 -13.61 4.56
C ALA A 201 4.21 -14.27 4.11
N LEU A 202 4.60 -15.39 4.74
CA LEU A 202 5.78 -16.16 4.33
C LEU A 202 5.64 -16.70 2.89
N LYS A 203 4.46 -17.22 2.52
CA LYS A 203 4.18 -17.68 1.16
C LYS A 203 4.31 -16.54 0.14
N VAL A 204 3.73 -15.38 0.44
CA VAL A 204 3.84 -14.19 -0.43
C VAL A 204 5.28 -13.75 -0.60
N LEU A 205 6.04 -13.59 0.49
CA LEU A 205 7.46 -13.20 0.42
C LEU A 205 8.29 -14.18 -0.43
N ARG A 206 8.08 -15.50 -0.26
CA ARG A 206 8.74 -16.53 -1.08
C ARG A 206 8.33 -16.43 -2.55
N PHE A 207 7.06 -16.18 -2.83
CA PHE A 207 6.54 -16.04 -4.19
C PHE A 207 7.17 -14.82 -4.88
N LEU A 208 7.16 -13.66 -4.21
CA LEU A 208 7.80 -12.43 -4.70
C LEU A 208 9.31 -12.59 -4.95
N GLN A 209 10.01 -13.33 -4.09
CA GLN A 209 11.46 -13.55 -4.20
C GLN A 209 11.83 -14.53 -5.35
N SER A 210 10.98 -15.51 -5.66
CA SER A 210 11.35 -16.64 -6.53
C SER A 210 10.67 -16.67 -7.89
N ARG A 211 9.63 -15.85 -8.11
CA ARG A 211 8.84 -15.85 -9.34
C ARG A 211 9.09 -14.60 -10.17
N PRO A 212 9.04 -14.70 -11.50
CA PRO A 212 9.16 -13.54 -12.36
C PRO A 212 7.93 -12.63 -12.21
N TRP A 213 8.10 -11.36 -12.57
CA TRP A 213 7.09 -10.32 -12.37
C TRP A 213 5.74 -10.66 -13.01
N GLU A 214 5.72 -11.31 -14.18
CA GLU A 214 4.50 -11.62 -14.92
C GLU A 214 3.56 -12.55 -14.14
N GLN A 215 4.13 -13.43 -13.31
CA GLN A 215 3.37 -14.29 -12.39
C GLN A 215 2.97 -13.52 -11.13
N VAL A 216 3.85 -12.65 -10.63
CA VAL A 216 3.57 -11.81 -9.46
C VAL A 216 2.44 -10.83 -9.73
N ALA A 217 2.39 -10.20 -10.90
CA ALA A 217 1.39 -9.20 -11.26
C ALA A 217 -0.07 -9.71 -11.21
N GLN A 218 -0.25 -11.03 -11.26
CA GLN A 218 -1.56 -11.68 -11.16
C GLN A 218 -2.03 -11.89 -9.71
N LEU A 219 -1.12 -11.72 -8.75
CA LEU A 219 -1.43 -11.92 -7.34
C LEU A 219 -2.46 -10.90 -6.87
N ARG A 220 -3.41 -11.38 -6.06
CA ARG A 220 -4.34 -10.56 -5.30
C ARG A 220 -4.06 -10.79 -3.82
N LEU A 221 -3.77 -9.72 -3.11
CA LEU A 221 -3.42 -9.76 -1.70
C LEU A 221 -4.56 -9.14 -0.88
N SER A 222 -4.98 -9.84 0.16
CA SER A 222 -5.84 -9.21 1.16
C SER A 222 -5.07 -8.08 1.87
N PRO A 223 -5.75 -7.00 2.30
CA PRO A 223 -5.09 -5.89 2.99
C PRO A 223 -4.28 -6.33 4.22
N ALA A 224 -4.76 -7.35 4.94
CA ALA A 224 -4.08 -7.91 6.10
C ALA A 224 -2.72 -8.52 5.74
N VAL A 225 -2.67 -9.37 4.71
CA VAL A 225 -1.41 -10.02 4.28
C VAL A 225 -0.48 -8.99 3.64
N GLY A 226 -1.01 -8.10 2.80
CA GLY A 226 -0.24 -7.00 2.20
C GLY A 226 0.42 -6.11 3.25
N GLY A 227 -0.32 -5.71 4.28
CA GLY A 227 0.19 -4.89 5.39
C GLY A 227 1.25 -5.60 6.24
N GLN A 228 1.15 -6.91 6.44
CA GLN A 228 2.18 -7.71 7.12
C GLN A 228 3.48 -7.74 6.31
N VAL A 229 3.38 -7.99 5.01
CA VAL A 229 4.53 -8.02 4.08
C VAL A 229 5.21 -6.64 4.01
N GLU A 230 4.41 -5.59 3.86
CA GLU A 230 4.89 -4.20 3.90
C GLU A 230 5.63 -3.88 5.19
N SER A 231 5.00 -4.14 6.33
CA SER A 231 5.56 -3.82 7.64
C SER A 231 6.89 -4.54 7.86
N LEU A 232 6.99 -5.82 7.48
CA LEU A 232 8.22 -6.58 7.60
C LEU A 232 9.33 -6.03 6.72
N LEU A 233 9.06 -5.81 5.42
CA LEU A 233 10.07 -5.32 4.48
C LEU A 233 10.52 -3.91 4.82
N ALA A 234 9.60 -3.02 5.22
CA ALA A 234 9.94 -1.69 5.69
C ALA A 234 10.88 -1.72 6.91
N ARG A 235 10.58 -2.58 7.90
CA ARG A 235 11.46 -2.76 9.08
C ARG A 235 12.83 -3.31 8.70
N TYR A 236 12.88 -4.24 7.77
CA TYR A 236 14.12 -4.87 7.32
C TYR A 236 15.00 -3.91 6.50
N ILE A 237 14.39 -3.10 5.64
CA ILE A 237 15.08 -2.04 4.90
C ILE A 237 15.64 -0.99 5.87
N VAL A 238 14.84 -0.51 6.82
CA VAL A 238 15.30 0.49 7.80
C VAL A 238 16.42 -0.07 8.68
N TYR A 239 16.36 -1.37 9.03
CA TYR A 239 17.42 -2.04 9.77
C TYR A 239 18.77 -1.97 9.02
N HIS A 240 18.79 -2.29 7.72
CA HIS A 240 20.03 -2.28 6.92
C HIS A 240 20.45 -0.89 6.44
N LEU A 241 19.52 0.05 6.29
CA LEU A 241 19.85 1.43 5.95
C LEU A 241 20.34 2.25 7.16
N GLU A 242 20.10 1.78 8.38
CA GLU A 242 20.35 2.49 9.64
C GLU A 242 19.73 3.90 9.70
N ARG A 243 18.75 4.17 8.83
CA ARG A 243 18.03 5.45 8.73
C ARG A 243 16.63 5.22 8.16
N ASN A 244 15.72 6.14 8.50
CA ASN A 244 14.37 6.13 7.94
C ASN A 244 14.34 6.59 6.47
N VAL A 245 13.45 5.98 5.70
CA VAL A 245 13.14 6.37 4.33
C VAL A 245 12.11 7.50 4.35
N ARG A 246 12.42 8.66 3.77
CA ARG A 246 11.60 9.88 3.87
C ARG A 246 10.27 9.70 3.13
N SER A 247 10.30 9.05 1.98
CA SER A 247 9.12 8.85 1.12
C SER A 247 8.04 8.02 1.81
N VAL A 248 8.41 7.08 2.70
CA VAL A 248 7.43 6.26 3.45
C VAL A 248 6.54 7.12 4.35
N ALA A 249 7.10 8.13 5.01
CA ALA A 249 6.34 9.02 5.88
C ALA A 249 5.37 9.92 5.09
N PHE A 250 5.71 10.28 3.85
CA PHE A 250 4.83 11.03 2.97
C PHE A 250 3.73 10.13 2.39
N LEU A 251 4.08 8.93 1.94
CA LEU A 251 3.16 7.93 1.40
C LEU A 251 2.04 7.59 2.39
N ARG A 252 2.40 7.29 3.65
CA ARG A 252 1.42 7.03 4.71
C ARG A 252 0.50 8.23 4.97
N ARG A 253 1.04 9.46 4.96
CA ARG A 253 0.26 10.69 5.13
C ARG A 253 -0.72 10.89 3.98
N LEU A 254 -0.29 10.67 2.74
CA LEU A 254 -1.14 10.79 1.56
C LEU A 254 -2.27 9.76 1.59
N GLN A 255 -1.97 8.49 1.88
CA GLN A 255 -2.98 7.43 2.02
C GLN A 255 -3.99 7.75 3.12
N GLN A 256 -3.53 8.24 4.28
CA GLN A 256 -4.41 8.68 5.37
C GLN A 256 -5.25 9.90 4.97
N GLY A 257 -4.66 10.85 4.22
CA GLY A 257 -5.35 12.02 3.69
C GLY A 257 -6.45 11.65 2.69
N LEU A 258 -6.18 10.71 1.78
CA LEU A 258 -7.17 10.18 0.84
C LEU A 258 -8.32 9.47 1.56
N VAL A 259 -8.02 8.65 2.58
CA VAL A 259 -9.06 8.01 3.41
C VAL A 259 -9.89 9.05 4.17
N ARG A 260 -9.27 10.14 4.63
CA ARG A 260 -9.98 11.22 5.33
C ARG A 260 -10.81 12.09 4.38
N ALA A 261 -10.29 12.41 3.21
CA ALA A 261 -11.01 13.14 2.16
C ALA A 261 -12.23 12.34 1.69
N ALA A 262 -12.07 11.03 1.50
CA ALA A 262 -13.19 10.14 1.21
C ALA A 262 -14.26 10.15 2.31
N ARG A 263 -13.84 10.20 3.59
CA ARG A 263 -14.77 10.33 4.72
C ARG A 263 -15.45 11.70 4.78
N SER A 264 -14.74 12.80 4.52
CA SER A 264 -15.33 14.15 4.52
C SER A 264 -16.28 14.38 3.35
N ASP A 265 -15.99 13.80 2.18
CA ASP A 265 -16.85 13.86 1.02
C ASP A 265 -18.13 13.02 1.25
N ALA A 266 -18.01 11.85 1.87
CA ALA A 266 -19.15 11.06 2.32
C ALA A 266 -19.97 11.79 3.40
N GLU A 267 -19.34 12.38 4.42
CA GLU A 267 -20.02 13.17 5.46
C GLU A 267 -20.71 14.42 4.87
N GLY A 268 -20.10 15.08 3.88
CA GLY A 268 -20.68 16.23 3.18
C GLY A 268 -21.84 15.88 2.24
N GLN A 269 -21.83 14.68 1.65
CA GLN A 269 -22.94 14.16 0.85
C GLN A 269 -24.12 13.70 1.73
N ILE A 270 -23.84 13.13 2.90
CA ILE A 270 -24.84 12.78 3.93
C ILE A 270 -25.48 14.06 4.51
N ALA A 271 -24.68 15.07 4.87
CA ALA A 271 -25.17 16.34 5.42
C ALA A 271 -26.03 17.16 4.44
N ASN A 272 -25.83 17.00 3.13
CA ASN A 272 -26.61 17.68 2.09
C ASN A 272 -27.78 16.84 1.54
N GLY A 273 -28.10 15.70 2.15
CA GLY A 273 -29.19 14.82 1.70
C GLY A 273 -29.03 14.28 0.28
N LYS A 274 -27.80 14.28 -0.26
CA LYS A 274 -27.47 13.89 -1.63
C LYS A 274 -27.06 12.43 -1.77
N TRP A 275 -26.92 11.69 -0.67
CA TRP A 275 -26.70 10.25 -0.74
C TRP A 275 -28.00 9.57 -1.18
N PRO A 276 -28.03 8.92 -2.35
CA PRO A 276 -29.22 8.21 -2.76
C PRO A 276 -29.31 6.94 -1.91
N ILE A 277 -30.05 7.00 -0.80
CA ILE A 277 -30.65 5.78 -0.24
C ILE A 277 -31.60 5.32 -1.34
N PRO A 278 -31.43 4.13 -1.94
CA PRO A 278 -32.40 3.61 -2.87
C PRO A 278 -33.76 3.72 -2.20
N ASN A 279 -34.72 4.42 -2.82
CA ASN A 279 -36.09 4.44 -2.33
C ASN A 279 -36.74 3.08 -2.65
N THR A 280 -36.10 2.01 -2.19
CA THR A 280 -36.71 0.70 -2.03
C THR A 280 -37.65 0.84 -0.85
N GLN A 281 -38.87 1.29 -1.14
CA GLN A 281 -40.01 0.69 -0.45
C GLN A 281 -39.83 -0.81 -0.64
N TYR A 282 -39.33 -1.51 0.38
CA TYR A 282 -39.55 -2.93 0.47
C TYR A 282 -41.07 -3.07 0.44
N PRO A 283 -41.67 -3.55 -0.66
CA PRO A 283 -43.09 -3.83 -0.60
C PRO A 283 -43.22 -4.84 0.53
N ILE A 284 -44.01 -4.52 1.55
CA ILE A 284 -44.50 -5.53 2.47
C ILE A 284 -45.39 -6.42 1.60
N SER A 285 -44.77 -7.33 0.86
CA SER A 285 -45.50 -8.22 -0.03
C SER A 285 -46.36 -9.09 0.87
N GLU A 286 -47.64 -9.21 0.55
CA GLU A 286 -48.57 -10.15 1.22
C GLU A 286 -48.13 -11.63 1.08
N HIS A 287 -46.97 -11.88 0.46
CA HIS A 287 -46.32 -13.17 0.26
C HIS A 287 -45.09 -13.36 1.18
N VAL A 288 -45.16 -12.89 2.43
CA VAL A 288 -44.27 -13.37 3.50
C VAL A 288 -44.67 -14.80 3.88
N ARG A 289 -44.36 -15.77 3.02
CA ARG A 289 -44.37 -17.19 3.38
C ARG A 289 -42.96 -17.58 3.82
N GLY A 290 -42.73 -17.49 5.13
CA GLY A 290 -41.59 -18.13 5.80
C GLY A 290 -40.41 -17.22 6.15
N ILE A 291 -40.63 -16.00 6.67
CA ILE A 291 -39.55 -15.29 7.37
C ILE A 291 -39.27 -16.05 8.68
N MET A 292 -38.07 -16.58 8.80
CA MET A 292 -37.53 -17.10 10.03
C MET A 292 -37.18 -15.90 10.94
N GLN A 293 -37.71 -15.85 12.16
CA GLN A 293 -37.36 -14.82 13.16
C GLN A 293 -35.86 -14.88 13.48
N ILE A 294 -35.25 -13.77 13.92
CA ILE A 294 -33.80 -13.68 14.23
C ILE A 294 -33.36 -14.83 15.16
N ARG A 295 -34.17 -15.12 16.18
CA ARG A 295 -33.93 -16.23 17.11
C ARG A 295 -34.07 -17.60 16.43
N GLU A 296 -35.06 -17.79 15.57
CA GLU A 296 -35.25 -19.03 14.83
C GLU A 296 -34.09 -19.27 13.86
N TYR A 297 -33.54 -18.22 13.24
CA TYR A 297 -32.39 -18.29 12.35
C TYR A 297 -31.12 -18.66 13.12
N GLN A 298 -30.88 -18.02 14.27
CA GLN A 298 -29.76 -18.37 15.13
C GLN A 298 -29.81 -19.85 15.59
N GLN A 299 -31.00 -20.35 15.93
CA GLN A 299 -31.21 -21.75 16.32
C GLN A 299 -31.02 -22.71 15.14
N TRP A 300 -31.55 -22.37 13.97
CA TRP A 300 -31.38 -23.16 12.76
C TRP A 300 -29.90 -23.25 12.36
N LEU A 301 -29.18 -22.13 12.37
CA LEU A 301 -27.76 -22.08 12.03
C LEU A 301 -26.93 -22.93 13.01
N GLN A 302 -27.24 -22.85 14.30
CA GLN A 302 -26.59 -23.68 15.32
C GLN A 302 -26.84 -25.18 15.08
N ALA A 303 -28.08 -25.57 14.77
CA ALA A 303 -28.42 -26.96 14.46
C ALA A 303 -27.72 -27.45 13.17
N TRP A 304 -27.67 -26.58 12.16
CA TRP A 304 -27.04 -26.85 10.87
C TRP A 304 -25.53 -27.04 10.98
N ASP A 305 -24.85 -26.23 11.81
CA ASP A 305 -23.42 -26.35 12.12
C ASP A 305 -23.11 -27.61 12.94
N ARG A 306 -23.92 -27.91 13.96
CA ARG A 306 -23.77 -29.13 14.78
C ARG A 306 -23.89 -30.40 13.96
N ALA A 307 -24.82 -30.43 13.01
CA ALA A 307 -25.00 -31.57 12.10
C ALA A 307 -23.75 -31.86 11.25
N ARG A 308 -22.86 -30.87 11.07
CA ARG A 308 -21.62 -30.96 10.28
C ARG A 308 -20.35 -30.99 11.13
N GLY A 309 -20.48 -30.93 12.46
CA GLY A 309 -19.35 -30.85 13.40
C GLY A 309 -18.59 -29.53 13.32
N TRP A 310 -19.18 -28.49 12.73
CA TRP A 310 -18.59 -27.16 12.56
C TRP A 310 -18.78 -26.27 13.79
N ASP A 311 -19.52 -26.74 14.77
CA ASP A 311 -19.65 -26.15 16.11
C ASP A 311 -18.36 -26.22 16.93
N ARG A 312 -17.40 -27.07 16.51
CA ARG A 312 -16.08 -27.23 17.14
C ARG A 312 -15.04 -26.19 16.69
N VAL A 313 -15.39 -25.35 15.72
CA VAL A 313 -14.51 -24.27 15.24
C VAL A 313 -14.39 -23.21 16.33
N ALA A 314 -13.15 -22.83 16.69
CA ALA A 314 -12.93 -21.84 17.73
C ALA A 314 -13.54 -20.46 17.35
N PRO A 315 -14.10 -19.70 18.32
CA PRO A 315 -14.69 -18.38 18.06
C PRO A 315 -13.74 -17.40 17.35
N ALA A 316 -12.43 -17.50 17.63
CA ALA A 316 -11.42 -16.68 16.98
C ALA A 316 -11.34 -16.92 15.46
N HIS A 317 -11.56 -18.15 14.98
CA HIS A 317 -11.60 -18.43 13.54
C HIS A 317 -12.87 -17.89 12.90
N THR A 318 -14.02 -18.04 13.56
CA THR A 318 -15.28 -17.43 13.12
C THR A 318 -15.16 -15.92 13.00
N LEU A 319 -14.48 -15.27 13.95
CA LEU A 319 -14.22 -13.83 13.91
C LEU A 319 -13.30 -13.44 12.74
N ILE A 320 -12.29 -14.26 12.42
CA ILE A 320 -11.41 -14.02 11.26
C ILE A 320 -12.21 -14.06 9.96
N HIS A 321 -13.09 -15.04 9.79
CA HIS A 321 -13.96 -15.12 8.61
C HIS A 321 -14.93 -13.93 8.53
N ALA A 322 -15.56 -13.55 9.64
CA ALA A 322 -16.40 -12.34 9.66
C ALA A 322 -15.64 -11.07 9.22
N LEU A 323 -14.35 -10.95 9.56
CA LEU A 323 -13.51 -9.84 9.15
C LEU A 323 -13.10 -9.91 7.67
N GLU A 324 -12.99 -11.12 7.11
CA GLU A 324 -12.70 -11.35 5.69
C GLU A 324 -13.88 -10.90 4.83
N GLU A 325 -15.10 -11.37 5.14
CA GLU A 325 -16.32 -10.96 4.44
C GLU A 325 -16.59 -9.45 4.59
N LEU A 326 -16.33 -8.89 5.78
CA LEU A 326 -16.47 -7.45 5.98
C LEU A 326 -15.48 -6.64 5.13
N GLY A 327 -14.34 -7.22 4.78
CA GLY A 327 -13.38 -6.65 3.84
C GLY A 327 -13.90 -6.63 2.41
N GLU A 328 -14.61 -7.67 1.98
CA GLU A 328 -15.26 -7.74 0.66
C GLU A 328 -16.43 -6.75 0.56
N VAL A 329 -17.27 -6.65 1.60
CA VAL A 329 -18.29 -5.61 1.72
C VAL A 329 -17.66 -4.21 1.58
N ALA A 330 -16.57 -3.94 2.29
CA ALA A 330 -15.89 -2.64 2.20
C ALA A 330 -15.34 -2.36 0.79
N ARG A 331 -14.86 -3.38 0.07
CA ARG A 331 -14.42 -3.24 -1.32
C ARG A 331 -15.59 -2.87 -2.24
N LEU A 332 -16.72 -3.55 -2.11
CA LEU A 332 -17.92 -3.32 -2.93
C LEU A 332 -18.51 -1.93 -2.67
N VAL A 333 -18.55 -1.49 -1.41
CA VAL A 333 -18.97 -0.13 -1.05
C VAL A 333 -18.07 0.92 -1.72
N LEU A 334 -16.74 0.72 -1.73
CA LEU A 334 -15.83 1.64 -2.42
C LEU A 334 -16.03 1.66 -3.95
N GLN A 335 -16.49 0.56 -4.56
CA GLN A 335 -16.86 0.51 -5.97
C GLN A 335 -18.20 1.24 -6.22
N TRP A 336 -19.19 1.02 -5.35
CA TRP A 336 -20.48 1.70 -5.37
C TRP A 336 -20.32 3.23 -5.26
N GLU A 337 -19.36 3.68 -4.45
CA GLU A 337 -19.02 5.09 -4.24
C GLU A 337 -18.14 5.67 -5.35
N GLY A 338 -17.73 4.87 -6.35
CA GLY A 338 -16.97 5.34 -7.52
C GLY A 338 -15.47 5.52 -7.29
N TYR A 339 -14.91 5.04 -6.19
CA TYR A 339 -13.46 5.10 -5.91
C TYR A 339 -12.65 4.01 -6.64
N LYS A 340 -13.32 2.99 -7.18
CA LYS A 340 -12.72 1.89 -7.95
C LYS A 340 -13.57 1.59 -9.18
N GLU A 341 -12.96 0.98 -10.20
CA GLU A 341 -13.70 0.46 -11.35
C GLU A 341 -14.78 -0.53 -10.86
N ALA A 342 -16.01 -0.31 -11.31
CA ALA A 342 -17.19 -0.96 -10.81
C ALA A 342 -17.88 -1.76 -11.93
N GLY A 343 -18.53 -2.88 -11.56
CA GLY A 343 -19.46 -3.60 -12.44
C GLY A 343 -20.75 -2.79 -12.68
N SER A 344 -21.77 -3.39 -13.29
CA SER A 344 -23.07 -2.71 -13.39
C SER A 344 -23.65 -2.48 -11.98
N PRO A 345 -24.46 -1.43 -11.76
CA PRO A 345 -25.09 -1.17 -10.45
C PRO A 345 -25.89 -2.36 -9.90
N GLU A 346 -26.53 -3.13 -10.79
CA GLU A 346 -27.29 -4.33 -10.44
C GLU A 346 -26.38 -5.47 -9.96
N GLN A 347 -25.19 -5.62 -10.56
CA GLN A 347 -24.20 -6.61 -10.15
C GLN A 347 -23.60 -6.26 -8.80
N LEU A 348 -23.24 -4.98 -8.58
CA LEU A 348 -22.74 -4.51 -7.29
C LEU A 348 -23.76 -4.70 -6.17
N HIS A 349 -25.05 -4.51 -6.47
CA HIS A 349 -26.11 -4.71 -5.50
C HIS A 349 -26.22 -6.18 -5.10
N ALA A 350 -26.25 -7.09 -6.08
CA ALA A 350 -26.31 -8.53 -5.83
C ALA A 350 -25.08 -9.05 -5.06
N GLU A 351 -23.88 -8.61 -5.44
CA GLU A 351 -22.64 -8.94 -4.74
C GLU A 351 -22.66 -8.38 -3.30
N LEU A 352 -23.18 -7.17 -3.10
CA LEU A 352 -23.29 -6.58 -1.76
C LEU A 352 -24.29 -7.33 -0.88
N GLU A 353 -25.40 -7.81 -1.43
CA GLU A 353 -26.38 -8.63 -0.71
C GLU A 353 -25.76 -9.96 -0.22
N GLU A 354 -24.96 -10.62 -1.07
CA GLU A 354 -24.27 -11.88 -0.76
C GLU A 354 -23.23 -11.68 0.35
N GLU A 355 -22.33 -10.72 0.18
CA GLU A 355 -21.24 -10.45 1.14
C GLU A 355 -21.78 -9.95 2.49
N LEU A 356 -22.84 -9.12 2.49
CA LEU A 356 -23.52 -8.71 3.72
C LEU A 356 -24.16 -9.92 4.43
N SER A 357 -24.80 -10.81 3.67
CA SER A 357 -25.37 -12.05 4.21
C SER A 357 -24.29 -12.90 4.90
N ASP A 358 -23.14 -13.07 4.27
CA ASP A 358 -22.03 -13.88 4.80
C ASP A 358 -21.44 -13.28 6.09
N VAL A 359 -21.28 -11.96 6.15
CA VAL A 359 -20.93 -11.26 7.39
C VAL A 359 -21.94 -11.59 8.49
N PHE A 360 -23.24 -11.49 8.21
CA PHE A 360 -24.27 -11.80 9.20
C PHE A 360 -24.21 -13.26 9.65
N VAL A 361 -24.02 -14.23 8.74
CA VAL A 361 -23.89 -15.65 9.08
C VAL A 361 -22.77 -15.86 10.10
N PHE A 362 -21.59 -15.28 9.87
CA PHE A 362 -20.48 -15.42 10.81
C PHE A 362 -20.70 -14.68 12.14
N LEU A 363 -21.40 -13.55 12.14
CA LEU A 363 -21.79 -12.86 13.37
C LEU A 363 -22.82 -13.65 14.19
N PHE A 364 -23.82 -14.25 13.55
CA PHE A 364 -24.78 -15.15 14.20
C PHE A 364 -24.07 -16.40 14.75
N LYS A 365 -23.09 -16.92 14.01
CA LYS A 365 -22.25 -18.03 14.45
C LYS A 365 -21.43 -17.69 15.68
N LEU A 366 -20.76 -16.54 15.66
CA LEU A 366 -20.00 -16.03 16.80
C LEU A 366 -20.90 -15.81 18.02
N ALA A 367 -22.09 -15.27 17.81
CA ALA A 367 -23.06 -15.03 18.87
C ALA A 367 -23.47 -16.34 19.56
N TYR A 368 -23.83 -17.40 18.83
CA TYR A 368 -24.20 -18.65 19.50
C TYR A 368 -22.98 -19.34 20.13
N GLN A 369 -21.79 -19.24 19.55
CA GLN A 369 -20.55 -19.79 20.11
C GLN A 369 -20.14 -19.11 21.42
N THR A 370 -20.57 -17.86 21.63
CA THR A 370 -20.29 -17.06 22.83
C THR A 370 -21.49 -16.98 23.78
N GLY A 371 -22.61 -17.65 23.47
CA GLY A 371 -23.81 -17.67 24.30
C GLY A 371 -24.63 -16.38 24.26
N VAL A 372 -24.45 -15.56 23.23
CA VAL A 372 -25.22 -14.32 23.01
C VAL A 372 -26.50 -14.63 22.24
N ASP A 373 -27.65 -14.38 22.87
CA ASP A 373 -28.95 -14.27 22.17
C ASP A 373 -28.98 -12.94 21.41
N VAL A 374 -28.95 -13.01 20.07
CA VAL A 374 -28.86 -11.82 19.20
C VAL A 374 -30.12 -10.98 19.29
N GLU A 375 -31.31 -11.60 19.30
CA GLU A 375 -32.59 -10.89 19.38
C GLU A 375 -32.68 -10.11 20.71
N ALA A 376 -32.33 -10.77 21.81
CA ALA A 376 -32.31 -10.11 23.12
C ALA A 376 -31.22 -9.03 23.23
N ALA A 377 -30.06 -9.22 22.58
CA ALA A 377 -28.99 -8.23 22.55
C ALA A 377 -29.40 -6.97 21.77
N LEU A 378 -30.05 -7.13 20.62
CA LEU A 378 -30.60 -6.04 19.83
C LEU A 378 -31.69 -5.28 20.59
N ALA A 379 -32.62 -5.98 21.25
CA ALA A 379 -33.66 -5.34 22.07
C ALA A 379 -33.07 -4.48 23.21
N ARG A 380 -32.02 -4.97 23.89
CA ARG A 380 -31.28 -4.19 24.91
C ARG A 380 -30.54 -2.99 24.30
N GLY A 381 -29.96 -3.18 23.12
CA GLY A 381 -29.28 -2.12 22.38
C GLY A 381 -30.24 -1.00 21.99
N GLN A 382 -31.41 -1.35 21.47
CA GLN A 382 -32.46 -0.41 21.10
C GLN A 382 -32.96 0.38 22.31
N ALA A 383 -33.34 -0.29 23.40
CA ALA A 383 -33.77 0.39 24.62
C ALA A 383 -32.70 1.36 25.19
N LYS A 384 -31.41 1.02 25.02
CA LYS A 384 -30.28 1.89 25.39
C LYS A 384 -30.10 3.07 24.42
N ALA A 385 -30.36 2.88 23.13
CA ALA A 385 -30.33 3.95 22.12
C ALA A 385 -31.50 4.92 22.31
N ASP A 386 -32.72 4.40 22.51
CA ASP A 386 -33.92 5.18 22.78
C ASP A 386 -33.78 6.01 24.07
N GLY A 387 -33.09 5.48 25.08
CA GLY A 387 -32.78 6.21 26.31
C GLY A 387 -31.66 7.25 26.19
N ARG A 388 -30.82 7.19 25.14
CA ARG A 388 -29.70 8.14 24.90
C ARG A 388 -30.04 9.23 23.90
N HIS A 389 -30.91 8.95 22.94
CA HIS A 389 -31.26 9.82 21.81
C HIS A 389 -32.76 10.11 21.76
N PHE A 390 -33.41 10.29 22.91
CA PHE A 390 -34.82 10.68 22.99
C PHE A 390 -35.07 12.11 22.50
N ASP A 391 -34.05 12.97 22.63
CA ASP A 391 -34.10 14.38 22.27
C ASP A 391 -33.36 14.60 20.94
N LEU A 392 -34.12 14.60 19.84
CA LEU A 392 -33.60 14.79 18.48
C LEU A 392 -32.90 16.15 18.32
N ASP A 393 -33.40 17.19 18.98
CA ASP A 393 -32.79 18.53 18.94
C ASP A 393 -31.40 18.52 19.57
N ARG A 394 -31.22 17.73 20.64
CA ARG A 394 -29.91 17.56 21.28
C ARG A 394 -28.94 16.76 20.41
N ALA A 395 -29.41 15.73 19.71
CA ALA A 395 -28.60 14.94 18.79
C ALA A 395 -28.11 15.79 17.60
N ASP A 396 -29.01 16.59 17.02
CA ASP A 396 -28.68 17.53 15.94
C ASP A 396 -27.68 18.61 16.41
N ALA A 397 -27.86 19.12 17.62
CA ALA A 397 -26.92 20.06 18.23
C ALA A 397 -25.54 19.43 18.55
N GLU A 398 -25.45 18.14 18.84
CA GLU A 398 -24.18 17.42 19.03
C GLU A 398 -23.49 17.15 17.69
N LEU A 399 -24.25 16.78 16.65
CA LEU A 399 -23.75 16.60 15.30
C LEU A 399 -23.21 17.92 14.71
N ALA A 400 -23.94 19.02 14.87
CA ALA A 400 -23.49 20.36 14.48
C ALA A 400 -22.19 20.75 15.19
N ARG A 401 -22.07 20.46 16.49
CA ARG A 401 -20.84 20.69 17.28
C ARG A 401 -19.68 19.79 16.86
N TYR A 402 -19.95 18.59 16.38
CA TYR A 402 -18.93 17.71 15.81
C TYR A 402 -18.39 18.28 14.49
N HIS A 403 -19.27 18.70 13.58
CA HIS A 403 -18.88 19.31 12.31
C HIS A 403 -18.10 20.63 12.51
N ALA A 404 -18.51 21.48 13.45
CA ALA A 404 -17.80 22.71 13.78
C ALA A 404 -16.36 22.45 14.27
N ARG A 405 -16.16 21.44 15.12
CA ARG A 405 -14.81 21.06 15.62
C ARG A 405 -13.92 20.47 14.53
N GLN A 406 -14.49 19.73 13.59
CA GLN A 406 -13.74 19.22 12.43
C GLN A 406 -13.30 20.37 11.52
N ALA A 407 -14.17 21.37 11.30
CA ALA A 407 -13.84 22.56 10.50
C ALA A 407 -12.74 23.42 11.16
N GLU A 408 -12.79 23.64 12.48
CA GLU A 408 -11.72 24.33 13.23
C GLU A 408 -10.38 23.58 13.18
N ALA A 409 -10.40 22.25 13.32
CA ALA A 409 -9.20 21.43 13.22
C ALA A 409 -8.60 21.47 11.81
N LEU A 410 -9.43 21.55 10.77
CA LEU A 410 -9.02 21.70 9.38
C LEU A 410 -8.38 23.08 9.13
N ALA A 411 -8.98 24.15 9.64
CA ALA A 411 -8.46 25.52 9.52
C ALA A 411 -7.09 25.69 10.23
N GLN A 412 -6.94 25.15 11.45
CA GLN A 412 -5.67 25.16 12.16
C GLN A 412 -4.56 24.36 11.46
N MET A 413 -4.92 23.29 10.74
CA MET A 413 -3.95 22.48 10.00
C MET A 413 -3.52 23.10 8.67
N LEU A 414 -4.36 23.94 8.05
CA LEU A 414 -4.08 24.61 6.78
C LEU A 414 -3.32 25.94 6.95
N GLY A 415 -3.14 26.42 8.19
CA GLY A 415 -2.32 27.60 8.48
C GLY A 415 -2.96 28.92 8.05
N GLU A 416 -4.27 28.94 7.84
CA GLU A 416 -5.03 30.17 7.64
C GLU A 416 -5.31 30.77 9.02
N GLN A 417 -4.63 31.89 9.34
CA GLN A 417 -5.02 32.77 10.44
C GLN A 417 -6.14 33.70 10.00
#